data_AF-A0A7W0KRB7-F1
#
_entry.id   AF-A0A7W0KRB7-F1
#
_cell.length_a   1.000
_cell.length_b   1.000
_cell.length_c   1.000
_cell.angle_alpha   90.00
_cell.angle_beta   90.00
_cell.angle_gamma   90.00
#
_symmetry.space_group_name_H-M   'P 1'
#
loop_
_entity.id
_entity.type
_entity.pdbx_description
1 polymer ?
#
loop_
_entity_poly.entity_id
_entity_poly.type
_entity_poly.pdbx_seq_one_letter_code
_entity_poly.pdbx_strand_id
1 'polypeptide(L)'
;MATTVTFRESPSGTVTAVPPNAVPKSRHEAPVRPSSADRDAGQIGDVDQGSLLPATPSPRGAFRRRYGVVYDTQGPRVRMAVVWVVAVVASLAIAPLRPYGLATLYAVVAGAAAMQVVDAWHHVRTGGDRWVAALGASSLPVLATQGARPLGAGLLVLVVAALIMASRRAVPDMSLLASAGHTVLSAGLCGGAAASLVLLADYEIGAVIILLVYLMVYDASDYVVGSGATNGIEGPLAGGLFIGAATLLLAELEVPPFRGAEIWNFAVLAAVACPMGQVIASAMLPRADVPAPALR
;
A
#
# COMPACT_ATOMS: atom_id res chain seq x y z
N MET A 1 -23.58 37.98 6.81
CA MET A 1 -22.80 37.87 5.56
C MET A 1 -22.80 36.42 5.14
N ALA A 2 -23.71 36.05 4.23
CA ALA A 2 -23.82 34.69 3.71
C ALA A 2 -23.21 34.67 2.31
N THR A 3 -22.09 33.96 2.15
CA THR A 3 -21.37 33.85 0.89
C THR A 3 -21.91 32.63 0.15
N THR A 4 -22.82 32.87 -0.78
CA THR A 4 -23.40 31.83 -1.66
C THR A 4 -22.33 31.39 -2.67
N VAL A 5 -21.86 30.16 -2.55
CA VAL A 5 -20.95 29.53 -3.53
C VAL A 5 -21.78 28.96 -4.66
N THR A 6 -21.72 29.58 -5.84
CA THR A 6 -22.32 29.07 -7.08
C THR A 6 -21.37 28.09 -7.75
N PHE A 7 -21.78 26.83 -7.85
CA PHE A 7 -21.09 25.84 -8.67
C PHE A 7 -21.34 26.10 -10.15
N ARG A 8 -20.27 26.16 -10.94
CA ARG A 8 -20.29 26.31 -12.39
C ARG A 8 -20.56 24.94 -13.01
N GLU A 9 -21.71 24.77 -13.65
CA GLU A 9 -21.99 23.58 -14.46
C GLU A 9 -20.97 23.48 -15.60
N SER A 10 -20.28 22.34 -15.68
CA SER A 10 -19.44 22.01 -16.84
C SER A 10 -20.36 21.66 -18.03
N PRO A 11 -20.06 22.17 -19.23
CA PRO A 11 -20.87 21.86 -20.41
C PRO A 11 -20.77 20.37 -20.72
N SER A 12 -21.92 19.71 -20.78
CA SER A 12 -22.09 18.35 -21.27
C SER A 12 -21.62 18.28 -22.73
N GLY A 13 -20.38 17.83 -22.92
CA GLY A 13 -19.84 17.53 -24.24
C GLY A 13 -20.56 16.31 -24.83
N THR A 14 -21.37 16.55 -25.85
CA THR A 14 -21.97 15.51 -26.69
C THR A 14 -20.86 14.68 -27.34
N VAL A 15 -20.62 13.48 -26.83
CA VAL A 15 -19.72 12.49 -27.43
C VAL A 15 -20.33 12.04 -28.76
N THR A 16 -19.80 12.56 -29.86
CA THR A 16 -20.16 12.12 -31.21
C THR A 16 -19.52 10.74 -31.43
N ALA A 17 -20.35 9.73 -31.60
CA ALA A 17 -19.92 8.36 -31.88
C ALA A 17 -19.11 8.32 -33.19
N VAL A 18 -17.85 7.88 -33.10
CA VAL A 18 -17.02 7.56 -34.26
C VAL A 18 -17.50 6.22 -34.84
N PRO A 19 -17.93 6.16 -36.12
CA PRO A 19 -18.36 4.91 -36.73
C PRO A 19 -17.19 3.93 -36.90
N PRO A 20 -17.38 2.63 -36.61
CA PRO A 20 -16.37 1.61 -36.87
C PRO A 20 -16.49 1.23 -38.36
N ASN A 21 -15.50 1.63 -39.17
CA ASN A 21 -15.04 0.96 -40.40
C ASN A 21 -14.41 2.00 -41.35
N ALA A 22 -13.11 2.23 -41.16
CA ALA A 22 -12.26 2.73 -42.23
C ALA A 22 -11.03 1.82 -42.31
N VAL A 23 -11.18 0.73 -43.08
CA VAL A 23 -10.05 -0.08 -43.55
C VAL A 23 -9.15 0.84 -44.38
N PRO A 24 -7.86 1.03 -44.01
CA PRO A 24 -6.94 1.79 -44.84
C PRO A 24 -6.74 1.05 -46.16
N LYS A 25 -7.20 1.66 -47.26
CA LYS A 25 -6.93 1.22 -48.63
C LYS A 25 -5.41 1.10 -48.83
N SER A 26 -4.99 -0.11 -49.19
CA SER A 26 -3.66 -0.44 -49.70
C SER A 26 -3.28 0.51 -50.83
N ARG A 27 -2.31 1.39 -50.58
CA ARG A 27 -1.75 2.29 -51.59
C ARG A 27 -0.82 1.49 -52.47
N HIS A 28 -1.12 1.46 -53.76
CA HIS A 28 -0.33 0.85 -54.82
C HIS A 28 1.14 1.24 -54.74
N GLU A 29 1.98 0.22 -54.76
CA GLU A 29 3.40 0.28 -55.08
C GLU A 29 3.60 0.88 -56.48
N ALA A 30 4.45 1.90 -56.56
CA ALA A 30 5.08 2.30 -57.81
C ALA A 30 6.49 1.66 -57.86
N PRO A 31 6.92 1.12 -59.01
CA PRO A 31 8.24 0.49 -59.13
C PRO A 31 9.33 1.57 -59.13
N VAL A 32 10.11 1.62 -58.05
CA VAL A 32 11.31 2.44 -57.97
C VAL A 32 12.42 1.75 -58.76
N ARG A 33 12.87 2.41 -59.83
CA ARG A 33 14.00 1.97 -60.67
C ARG A 33 15.31 1.96 -59.86
N PRO A 34 16.20 0.98 -60.09
CA PRO A 34 17.52 0.96 -59.48
C PRO A 34 18.40 2.05 -60.10
N SER A 35 18.89 2.98 -59.27
CA SER A 35 19.94 3.91 -59.65
C SER A 35 21.29 3.34 -59.24
N SER A 36 22.09 3.03 -60.25
CA SER A 36 23.47 2.57 -60.23
C SER A 36 24.44 3.64 -59.71
N ALA A 37 24.99 3.43 -58.51
CA ALA A 37 26.26 3.91 -57.97
C ALA A 37 26.21 3.60 -56.46
N ASP A 38 26.75 2.51 -55.93
CA ASP A 38 28.10 1.96 -56.08
C ASP A 38 29.18 3.05 -56.01
N ARG A 39 29.36 3.58 -54.79
CA ARG A 39 30.58 4.16 -54.22
C ARG A 39 30.26 4.53 -52.77
N ASP A 40 30.40 3.55 -51.89
CA ASP A 40 30.93 3.66 -50.51
C ASP A 40 30.71 2.32 -49.79
N ALA A 41 31.24 1.26 -50.41
CA ALA A 41 31.52 0.01 -49.73
C ALA A 41 32.80 0.22 -48.92
N GLY A 42 32.67 0.51 -47.62
CA GLY A 42 33.86 0.66 -46.76
C GLY A 42 33.68 1.26 -45.38
N GLN A 43 32.46 1.52 -44.92
CA GLN A 43 32.23 1.90 -43.52
C GLN A 43 31.12 1.04 -42.95
N ILE A 44 31.46 -0.22 -42.65
CA ILE A 44 30.76 -0.99 -41.61
C ILE A 44 31.06 -0.21 -40.33
N GLY A 45 30.20 0.77 -40.07
CA GLY A 45 30.19 1.52 -38.84
C GLY A 45 30.13 0.51 -37.71
N ASP A 46 31.01 0.72 -36.74
CA ASP A 46 31.01 0.08 -35.44
C ASP A 46 29.60 0.26 -34.87
N VAL A 47 28.72 -0.72 -35.12
CA VAL A 47 27.38 -0.77 -34.55
C VAL A 47 27.63 -1.05 -33.09
N ASP A 48 27.74 0.04 -32.33
CA ASP A 48 27.98 0.06 -30.89
C ASP A 48 27.01 -0.95 -30.26
N GLN A 49 27.52 -2.15 -29.96
CA GLN A 49 26.69 -3.28 -29.51
C GLN A 49 25.95 -2.92 -28.20
N GLY A 50 26.40 -1.86 -27.52
CA GLY A 50 25.71 -1.24 -26.39
C GLY A 50 24.34 -0.63 -26.73
N SER A 51 24.06 -0.25 -27.98
CA SER A 51 22.77 0.32 -28.38
C SER A 51 21.68 -0.73 -28.67
N LEU A 52 22.05 -2.02 -28.76
CA LEU A 52 21.12 -3.13 -28.96
C LEU A 52 20.62 -3.73 -27.63
N LEU A 53 21.27 -3.38 -26.51
CA LEU A 53 20.80 -3.74 -25.19
C LEU A 53 19.80 -2.67 -24.70
N PRO A 54 18.64 -3.06 -24.16
CA PRO A 54 17.71 -2.10 -23.58
C PRO A 54 18.46 -1.30 -22.50
N ALA A 55 18.41 0.03 -22.61
CA ALA A 55 19.13 0.93 -21.73
C ALA A 55 18.91 0.54 -20.26
N THR A 56 20.01 0.28 -19.54
CA THR A 56 19.92 -0.11 -18.14
C THR A 56 19.21 1.01 -17.37
N PRO A 57 18.10 0.71 -16.69
CA PRO A 57 17.34 1.75 -16.02
C PRO A 57 18.19 2.41 -14.94
N SER A 58 18.18 3.75 -14.90
CA SER A 58 18.91 4.49 -13.88
C SER A 58 18.47 4.05 -12.46
N PRO A 59 19.38 4.00 -11.47
CA PRO A 59 19.06 3.52 -10.12
C PRO A 59 17.87 4.25 -9.47
N ARG A 60 17.75 5.57 -9.71
CA ARG A 60 16.61 6.39 -9.25
C ARG A 60 15.29 5.95 -9.89
N GLY A 61 15.31 5.57 -11.17
CA GLY A 61 14.14 5.03 -11.88
C GLY A 61 13.77 3.60 -11.46
N ALA A 62 14.74 2.80 -11.00
CA ALA A 62 14.48 1.48 -10.44
C ALA A 62 13.86 1.55 -9.03
N PHE A 63 14.39 2.41 -8.16
CA PHE A 63 13.83 2.64 -6.82
C PHE A 63 12.40 3.17 -6.89
N ARG A 64 12.13 4.19 -7.72
CA ARG A 64 10.77 4.74 -7.91
C ARG A 64 9.79 3.70 -8.46
N ARG A 65 10.23 2.81 -9.35
CA ARG A 65 9.41 1.69 -9.85
C ARG A 65 9.13 0.63 -8.79
N ARG A 66 10.00 0.49 -7.79
CA ARG A 66 9.85 -0.54 -6.75
C ARG A 66 9.08 -0.06 -5.52
N TYR A 67 9.26 1.20 -5.12
CA TYR A 67 8.71 1.73 -3.87
C TYR A 67 7.79 2.95 -4.08
N GLY A 68 7.59 3.38 -5.33
CA GLY A 68 6.70 4.51 -5.62
C GLY A 68 5.25 4.14 -5.34
N VAL A 69 4.59 4.88 -4.45
CA VAL A 69 3.16 4.80 -4.25
C VAL A 69 2.48 5.45 -5.46
N VAL A 70 1.69 4.68 -6.19
CA VAL A 70 0.88 5.19 -7.30
C VAL A 70 -0.48 5.57 -6.72
N TYR A 71 -0.75 6.87 -6.61
CA TYR A 71 -2.06 7.37 -6.22
C TYR A 71 -3.00 7.22 -7.42
N ASP A 72 -3.97 6.34 -7.28
CA ASP A 72 -5.05 6.25 -8.23
C ASP A 72 -6.22 7.13 -7.74
N THR A 73 -6.54 8.14 -8.54
CA THR A 73 -7.55 9.16 -8.23
C THR A 73 -8.95 8.75 -8.66
N GLN A 74 -9.10 7.60 -9.31
CA GLN A 74 -10.36 7.12 -9.86
C GLN A 74 -10.96 6.05 -8.94
N GLY A 75 -12.15 6.29 -8.39
CA GLY A 75 -12.93 5.27 -7.66
C GLY A 75 -13.70 5.78 -6.44
N PRO A 76 -14.52 4.93 -5.79
CA PRO A 76 -15.38 5.30 -4.65
C PRO A 76 -14.60 5.46 -3.33
N ARG A 77 -13.34 5.90 -3.38
CA ARG A 77 -12.41 5.93 -2.23
C ARG A 77 -12.92 6.77 -1.07
N VAL A 78 -13.55 7.92 -1.35
CA VAL A 78 -14.15 8.77 -0.33
C VAL A 78 -15.22 8.02 0.47
N ARG A 79 -16.05 7.21 -0.20
CA ARG A 79 -17.09 6.41 0.47
C ARG A 79 -16.45 5.34 1.36
N MET A 80 -15.40 4.67 0.88
CA MET A 80 -14.69 3.67 1.66
C MET A 80 -13.97 4.28 2.87
N ALA A 81 -13.32 5.44 2.70
CA ALA A 81 -12.69 6.18 3.79
C ALA A 81 -13.72 6.59 4.86
N VAL A 82 -14.88 7.11 4.45
CA VAL A 82 -15.98 7.43 5.39
C VAL A 82 -16.46 6.18 6.13
N VAL A 83 -16.68 5.06 5.42
CA VAL A 83 -17.07 3.79 6.05
C VAL A 83 -16.01 3.32 7.05
N TRP A 84 -14.72 3.44 6.70
CA TRP A 84 -13.60 3.08 7.57
C TRP A 84 -13.58 3.93 8.84
N VAL A 85 -13.67 5.25 8.71
CA VAL A 85 -13.71 6.16 9.87
C VAL A 85 -14.90 5.83 10.77
N VAL A 86 -16.09 5.62 10.19
CA VAL A 86 -17.28 5.23 10.96
C VAL A 86 -17.08 3.90 11.68
N ALA A 87 -16.48 2.90 11.03
CA ALA A 87 -16.22 1.60 11.64
C ALA A 87 -15.21 1.69 12.79
N VAL A 88 -14.14 2.46 12.63
CA VAL A 88 -13.13 2.70 13.68
C VAL A 88 -13.75 3.45 14.86
N VAL A 89 -14.47 4.54 14.60
CA VAL A 89 -15.14 5.33 15.64
C VAL A 89 -16.17 4.49 16.38
N ALA A 90 -17.02 3.75 15.67
CA ALA A 90 -18.01 2.86 16.28
C ALA A 90 -17.33 1.79 17.16
N SER A 91 -16.21 1.24 16.72
CA SER A 91 -15.44 0.24 17.47
C SER A 91 -14.90 0.78 18.79
N LEU A 92 -14.54 2.06 18.86
CA LEU A 92 -13.98 2.68 20.07
C LEU A 92 -15.06 3.30 20.98
N ALA A 93 -16.05 3.96 20.37
CA ALA A 93 -17.06 4.74 21.07
C ALA A 93 -18.16 3.87 21.70
N ILE A 94 -18.56 2.77 21.04
CA ILE A 94 -19.65 1.90 21.52
C ILE A 94 -19.09 0.93 22.56
N ALA A 95 -19.44 1.12 23.84
CA ALA A 95 -18.86 0.38 24.95
C ALA A 95 -18.89 -1.16 24.81
N PRO A 96 -20.00 -1.80 24.34
CA PRO A 96 -20.02 -3.23 24.06
C PRO A 96 -19.03 -3.70 22.98
N LEU A 97 -18.69 -2.83 22.02
CA LEU A 97 -17.78 -3.16 20.93
C LEU A 97 -16.32 -2.90 21.29
N ARG A 98 -16.03 -2.06 22.28
CA ARG A 98 -14.66 -1.62 22.60
C ARG A 98 -13.60 -2.74 22.67
N PRO A 99 -13.79 -3.86 23.37
CA PRO A 99 -12.76 -4.89 23.46
C PRO A 99 -12.54 -5.69 22.17
N TYR A 100 -13.57 -5.83 21.32
CA TYR A 100 -13.53 -6.78 20.18
C TYR A 100 -13.72 -6.13 18.82
N GLY A 101 -14.27 -4.92 18.76
CA GLY A 101 -14.61 -4.20 17.55
C GLY A 101 -13.35 -3.85 16.75
N LEU A 102 -12.37 -3.23 17.43
CA LEU A 102 -11.09 -2.90 16.81
C LEU A 102 -10.36 -4.18 16.36
N ALA A 103 -10.33 -5.20 17.22
CA ALA A 103 -9.71 -6.49 16.89
C ALA A 103 -10.35 -7.16 15.68
N THR A 104 -11.69 -7.16 15.58
CA THR A 104 -12.43 -7.75 14.46
C THR A 104 -12.19 -6.98 13.17
N LEU A 105 -12.27 -5.65 13.23
CA LEU A 105 -12.05 -4.79 12.06
C LEU A 105 -10.64 -4.99 11.50
N TYR A 106 -9.62 -4.91 12.36
CA TYR A 106 -8.23 -5.07 11.95
C TYR A 106 -7.87 -6.53 11.63
N ALA A 107 -8.55 -7.53 12.20
CA ALA A 107 -8.40 -8.94 11.80
C ALA A 107 -8.80 -9.15 10.34
N VAL A 108 -9.93 -8.56 9.91
CA VAL A 108 -10.41 -8.67 8.52
C VAL A 108 -9.42 -8.00 7.57
N VAL A 109 -8.98 -6.78 7.88
CA VAL A 109 -8.02 -6.04 7.04
C VAL A 109 -6.67 -6.75 6.98
N ALA A 110 -6.13 -7.18 8.11
CA ALA A 110 -4.85 -7.89 8.16
C ALA A 110 -4.89 -9.20 7.38
N GLY A 111 -5.98 -9.96 7.49
CA GLY A 111 -6.20 -11.19 6.72
C GLY A 111 -6.23 -10.93 5.22
N ALA A 112 -7.00 -9.92 4.79
CA ALA A 112 -7.07 -9.52 3.38
C ALA A 112 -5.72 -9.02 2.85
N ALA A 113 -4.99 -8.22 3.64
CA ALA A 113 -3.66 -7.71 3.29
C ALA A 113 -2.65 -8.84 3.13
N ALA A 114 -2.59 -9.79 4.08
CA ALA A 114 -1.70 -10.95 4.00
C ALA A 114 -2.03 -11.84 2.79
N MET A 115 -3.32 -12.03 2.48
CA MET A 115 -3.76 -12.75 1.29
C MET A 115 -3.29 -12.05 0.01
N GLN A 116 -3.47 -10.73 -0.09
CA GLN A 116 -3.04 -9.94 -1.25
C GLN A 116 -1.52 -9.99 -1.46
N VAL A 117 -0.73 -9.94 -0.38
CA VAL A 117 0.73 -10.10 -0.47
C VAL A 117 1.08 -11.46 -1.06
N VAL A 118 0.49 -12.53 -0.52
CA VAL A 118 0.78 -13.89 -1.00
C VAL A 118 0.31 -14.10 -2.43
N ASP A 119 -0.89 -13.66 -2.79
CA ASP A 119 -1.44 -13.78 -4.15
C ASP A 119 -0.61 -12.95 -5.15
N ALA A 120 -0.15 -11.76 -4.77
CA ALA A 120 0.75 -10.96 -5.60
C ALA A 120 2.02 -11.73 -5.95
N TRP A 121 2.63 -12.43 -4.99
CA TRP A 121 3.82 -13.23 -5.23
C TRP A 121 3.54 -14.51 -6.01
N HIS A 122 2.35 -15.11 -5.92
CA HIS A 122 2.00 -16.30 -6.72
C HIS A 122 2.13 -16.08 -8.22
N HIS A 123 1.92 -14.85 -8.70
CA HIS A 123 2.13 -14.49 -10.10
C HIS A 123 3.60 -14.51 -10.55
N VAL A 124 4.55 -14.48 -9.61
CA VAL A 124 5.99 -14.42 -9.88
C VAL A 124 6.71 -15.70 -9.43
N ARG A 125 6.27 -16.30 -8.32
CA ARG A 125 6.82 -17.51 -7.72
C ARG A 125 5.74 -18.28 -6.98
N THR A 126 5.71 -19.60 -7.14
CA THR A 126 4.80 -20.49 -6.40
C THR A 126 5.38 -20.78 -5.01
N GLY A 127 4.62 -20.61 -3.92
CA GLY A 127 5.15 -21.03 -2.62
C GLY A 127 4.43 -20.63 -1.34
N GLY A 128 3.62 -19.56 -1.30
CA GLY A 128 2.91 -19.20 -0.06
C GLY A 128 1.57 -19.94 0.06
N ASP A 129 1.14 -20.33 1.26
CA ASP A 129 -0.28 -20.68 1.47
C ASP A 129 -1.07 -19.42 1.84
N ARG A 130 -1.95 -18.98 0.93
CA ARG A 130 -2.79 -17.79 1.11
C ARG A 130 -3.74 -17.87 2.30
N TRP A 131 -4.26 -19.07 2.60
CA TRP A 131 -5.23 -19.27 3.67
C TRP A 131 -4.54 -19.31 5.03
N VAL A 132 -3.39 -19.97 5.12
CA VAL A 132 -2.57 -19.93 6.34
C VAL A 132 -2.12 -18.50 6.61
N ALA A 133 -1.74 -17.74 5.57
CA ALA A 133 -1.36 -16.35 5.74
C ALA A 133 -2.52 -15.48 6.24
N ALA A 134 -3.69 -15.60 5.60
CA ALA A 134 -4.88 -14.83 5.97
C ALA A 134 -5.38 -15.15 7.39
N LEU A 135 -5.58 -16.44 7.69
CA LEU A 135 -6.04 -16.88 9.02
C LEU A 135 -5.02 -16.56 10.11
N GLY A 136 -3.73 -16.73 9.80
CA GLY A 136 -2.62 -16.32 10.65
C GLY A 136 -2.72 -14.84 11.00
N ALA A 137 -2.74 -13.97 9.99
CA ALA A 137 -2.82 -12.52 10.18
C ALA A 137 -4.08 -12.08 10.92
N SER A 138 -5.25 -12.66 10.60
CA SER A 138 -6.52 -12.35 11.26
C SER A 138 -6.55 -12.77 12.73
N SER A 139 -5.87 -13.87 13.08
CA SER A 139 -5.87 -14.37 14.47
C SER A 139 -5.06 -13.49 15.42
N LEU A 140 -4.00 -12.82 14.96
CA LEU A 140 -3.10 -12.03 15.81
C LEU A 140 -3.78 -10.88 16.56
N PRO A 141 -4.55 -9.97 15.92
CA PRO A 141 -5.28 -8.92 16.66
C PRO A 141 -6.36 -9.48 17.58
N VAL A 142 -6.94 -10.64 17.29
CA VAL A 142 -7.88 -11.30 18.22
C VAL A 142 -7.14 -11.82 19.45
N LEU A 143 -5.98 -12.46 19.27
CA LEU A 143 -5.15 -12.92 20.39
C LEU A 143 -4.58 -11.76 21.22
N ALA A 144 -4.33 -10.61 20.59
CA ALA A 144 -3.91 -9.40 21.28
C ALA A 144 -4.93 -8.89 22.31
N THR A 145 -6.22 -9.19 22.16
CA THR A 145 -7.24 -8.86 23.17
C THR A 145 -7.04 -9.59 24.50
N GLN A 146 -6.22 -10.65 24.50
CA GLN A 146 -5.85 -11.42 25.69
C GLN A 146 -4.44 -11.08 26.19
N GLY A 147 -3.79 -10.06 25.60
CA GLY A 147 -2.46 -9.57 25.96
C GLY A 147 -1.31 -10.15 25.14
N ALA A 148 -0.08 -9.79 25.52
CA ALA A 148 1.13 -10.10 24.75
C ALA A 148 1.52 -11.59 24.73
N ARG A 149 1.24 -12.33 25.82
CA ARG A 149 1.56 -13.77 25.92
C ARG A 149 0.80 -14.62 24.88
N PRO A 150 -0.54 -14.56 24.79
CA PRO A 150 -1.28 -15.30 23.77
C PRO A 150 -0.96 -14.84 22.36
N LEU A 151 -0.66 -13.55 22.13
CA LEU A 151 -0.15 -13.08 20.85
C LEU A 151 1.16 -13.79 20.46
N GLY A 152 2.13 -13.85 21.38
CA GLY A 152 3.39 -14.56 21.16
C GLY A 152 3.20 -16.06 20.89
N ALA A 153 2.31 -16.73 21.63
CA ALA A 153 1.95 -18.12 21.37
C ALA A 153 1.29 -18.30 19.99
N GLY A 154 0.42 -17.37 19.59
CA GLY A 154 -0.20 -17.35 18.26
C GLY A 154 0.81 -17.26 17.13
N LEU A 155 1.84 -16.41 17.28
CA LEU A 155 2.94 -16.32 16.32
C LEU A 155 3.71 -17.64 16.20
N LEU A 156 3.98 -18.33 17.31
CA LEU A 156 4.63 -19.65 17.28
C LEU A 156 3.76 -20.69 16.57
N VAL A 157 2.45 -20.72 16.85
CA VAL A 157 1.49 -21.60 16.17
C VAL A 157 1.43 -21.31 14.68
N LEU A 158 1.44 -20.04 14.27
CA LEU A 158 1.51 -19.62 12.87
C LEU A 158 2.77 -20.16 12.18
N VAL A 159 3.93 -20.07 12.82
CA VAL A 159 5.18 -20.62 12.28
C VAL A 159 5.07 -22.13 12.07
N VAL A 160 4.57 -22.87 13.06
CA VAL A 160 4.38 -24.32 12.96
C VAL A 160 3.37 -24.67 11.87
N ALA A 161 2.25 -23.96 11.79
CA ALA A 161 1.23 -24.18 10.76
C ALA A 161 1.77 -23.91 9.34
N ALA A 162 2.57 -22.86 9.17
CA ALA A 162 3.22 -22.55 7.90
C ALA A 162 4.20 -23.64 7.48
N LEU A 163 5.02 -24.16 8.41
CA LEU A 163 5.93 -25.28 8.14
C LEU A 163 5.18 -26.56 7.77
N ILE A 164 4.11 -26.89 8.50
CA ILE A 164 3.27 -28.06 8.19
C ILE A 164 2.65 -27.92 6.80
N MET A 165 2.09 -26.75 6.47
CA MET A 165 1.46 -26.55 5.17
C MET A 165 2.48 -26.56 4.02
N ALA A 166 3.65 -25.94 4.21
CA ALA A 166 4.74 -25.97 3.25
C ALA A 166 5.22 -27.41 2.99
N SER A 167 5.31 -28.24 4.03
CA SER A 167 5.72 -29.65 3.90
C SER A 167 4.75 -30.49 3.07
N ARG A 168 3.45 -30.15 3.08
CA ARG A 168 2.40 -30.85 2.31
C ARG A 168 2.32 -30.42 0.85
N ARG A 169 2.88 -29.26 0.51
CA ARG A 169 2.87 -28.69 -0.85
C ARG A 169 4.30 -28.56 -1.34
N ALA A 170 4.98 -29.69 -1.52
CA ALA A 170 6.32 -29.69 -2.10
C ALA A 170 6.31 -28.96 -3.45
N VAL A 171 6.86 -27.74 -3.47
CA VAL A 171 7.05 -26.95 -4.69
C VAL A 171 8.46 -27.27 -5.19
N PRO A 172 8.63 -27.76 -6.43
CA PRO A 172 9.95 -28.18 -6.95
C PRO A 172 11.03 -27.10 -6.86
N ASP A 173 10.63 -25.83 -6.97
CA ASP A 173 11.54 -24.69 -7.12
C ASP A 173 11.74 -23.86 -5.84
N MET A 174 11.16 -24.26 -4.70
CA MET A 174 11.30 -23.53 -3.43
C MET A 174 11.60 -24.45 -2.26
N SER A 175 12.58 -24.05 -1.44
CA SER A 175 12.84 -24.72 -0.17
C SER A 175 11.65 -24.55 0.78
N LEU A 176 11.39 -25.57 1.60
CA LEU A 176 10.33 -25.56 2.61
C LEU A 176 10.40 -24.31 3.50
N LEU A 177 11.61 -23.92 3.91
CA LEU A 177 11.83 -22.75 4.77
C LEU A 177 11.50 -21.43 4.05
N ALA A 178 11.80 -21.31 2.75
CA ALA A 178 11.45 -20.11 1.99
C ALA A 178 9.94 -19.98 1.79
N SER A 179 9.24 -21.10 1.53
CA SER A 179 7.77 -21.15 1.43
C SER A 179 7.11 -20.75 2.75
N ALA A 180 7.46 -21.42 3.84
CA ALA A 180 6.93 -21.11 5.17
C ALA A 180 7.30 -19.70 5.61
N GLY A 181 8.54 -19.27 5.39
CA GLY A 181 9.03 -17.94 5.74
C GLY A 181 8.26 -16.83 5.03
N HIS A 182 7.87 -17.03 3.77
CA HIS A 182 7.04 -16.06 3.05
C HIS A 182 5.63 -15.95 3.63
N THR A 183 5.00 -17.07 4.01
CA THR A 183 3.70 -17.08 4.70
C THR A 183 3.80 -16.40 6.07
N VAL A 184 4.81 -16.73 6.86
CA VAL A 184 5.02 -16.15 8.20
C VAL A 184 5.31 -14.66 8.11
N LEU A 185 6.13 -14.21 7.17
CA LEU A 185 6.44 -12.79 7.00
C LEU A 185 5.19 -12.00 6.59
N SER A 186 4.42 -12.52 5.62
CA SER A 186 3.19 -11.86 5.17
C SER A 186 2.16 -11.77 6.30
N ALA A 187 1.93 -12.88 7.01
CA ALA A 187 0.97 -12.92 8.10
C ALA A 187 1.41 -12.16 9.35
N GLY A 188 2.68 -12.30 9.71
CA GLY A 188 3.28 -11.70 10.90
C GLY A 188 3.39 -10.19 10.78
N LEU A 189 3.77 -9.64 9.62
CA LEU A 189 3.82 -8.19 9.43
C LEU A 189 2.42 -7.57 9.42
N CYS A 190 1.50 -8.10 8.60
CA CYS A 190 0.13 -7.57 8.51
C CYS A 190 -0.63 -7.74 9.84
N GLY A 191 -0.62 -8.95 10.40
CA GLY A 191 -1.31 -9.24 11.66
C GLY A 191 -0.62 -8.65 12.88
N GLY A 192 0.71 -8.53 12.88
CA GLY A 192 1.46 -7.87 13.96
C GLY A 192 1.20 -6.37 14.01
N ALA A 193 1.16 -5.69 12.85
CA ALA A 193 0.76 -4.29 12.77
C ALA A 193 -0.67 -4.09 13.32
N ALA A 194 -1.63 -4.91 12.89
CA ALA A 194 -3.00 -4.90 13.42
C ALA A 194 -3.06 -5.18 14.93
N ALA A 195 -2.33 -6.20 15.42
CA ALA A 195 -2.26 -6.55 16.82
C ALA A 195 -1.65 -5.45 17.68
N SER A 196 -0.68 -4.69 17.16
CA SER A 196 -0.07 -3.57 17.88
C SER A 196 -1.09 -2.48 18.23
N LEU A 197 -2.06 -2.21 17.36
CA LEU A 197 -3.13 -1.24 17.63
C LEU A 197 -4.10 -1.75 18.70
N VAL A 198 -4.40 -3.06 18.70
CA VAL A 198 -5.24 -3.68 19.73
C VAL A 198 -4.55 -3.64 21.09
N LEU A 199 -3.27 -4.00 21.16
CA LEU A 199 -2.50 -3.91 22.40
C LEU A 199 -2.38 -2.46 22.90
N LEU A 200 -2.19 -1.51 21.98
CA LEU A 200 -2.14 -0.09 22.35
C LEU A 200 -3.49 0.38 22.89
N ALA A 201 -4.61 -0.07 22.31
CA ALA A 201 -5.96 0.27 22.79
C ALA A 201 -6.24 -0.29 24.18
N ASP A 202 -5.70 -1.46 24.52
CA ASP A 202 -5.79 -2.07 25.85
C ASP A 202 -4.90 -1.37 26.88
N TYR A 203 -3.70 -0.92 26.45
CA TYR A 203 -2.77 -0.22 27.32
C TYR A 203 -3.19 1.22 27.62
N GLU A 204 -3.54 1.99 26.58
CA GLU A 204 -3.92 3.40 26.71
C GLU A 204 -4.80 3.83 25.52
N ILE A 205 -6.11 3.91 25.76
CA ILE A 205 -7.10 4.20 24.72
C ILE A 205 -6.92 5.59 24.10
N GLY A 206 -6.46 6.57 24.87
CA GLY A 206 -6.21 7.91 24.32
C GLY A 206 -5.07 7.91 23.31
N ALA A 207 -4.02 7.12 23.55
CA ALA A 207 -2.88 7.01 22.64
C ALA A 207 -3.27 6.37 21.31
N VAL A 208 -4.11 5.31 21.31
CA VAL A 208 -4.57 4.70 20.06
C VAL A 208 -5.49 5.65 19.28
N ILE A 209 -6.34 6.44 19.95
CA ILE A 209 -7.20 7.44 19.30
C ILE A 209 -6.33 8.48 18.60
N ILE A 210 -5.33 9.04 19.30
CA ILE A 210 -4.41 10.03 18.73
C ILE A 210 -3.63 9.44 17.56
N LEU A 211 -3.14 8.21 17.68
CA LEU A 211 -2.45 7.52 16.58
C LEU A 211 -3.34 7.37 15.35
N LEU A 212 -4.60 6.96 15.54
CA LEU A 212 -5.56 6.82 14.44
C LEU A 212 -5.86 8.16 13.78
N VAL A 213 -5.96 9.24 14.57
CA VAL A 213 -6.09 10.60 14.04
C VAL A 213 -4.86 10.97 13.21
N TYR A 214 -3.64 10.71 13.70
CA TYR A 214 -2.42 10.96 12.93
C TYR A 214 -2.37 10.14 11.64
N LEU A 215 -2.75 8.86 11.67
CA LEU A 215 -2.82 8.02 10.48
C LEU A 215 -3.82 8.59 9.45
N MET A 216 -5.00 9.00 9.89
CA MET A 216 -6.02 9.59 9.02
C MET A 216 -5.57 10.94 8.43
N VAL A 217 -4.95 11.80 9.24
CA VAL A 217 -4.43 13.10 8.81
C VAL A 217 -3.28 12.91 7.83
N TYR A 218 -2.36 11.99 8.13
CA TYR A 218 -1.25 11.64 7.25
C TYR A 218 -1.77 11.13 5.91
N ASP A 219 -2.64 10.12 5.92
CA ASP A 219 -3.16 9.50 4.69
C ASP A 219 -3.92 10.50 3.82
N ALA A 220 -4.78 11.32 4.42
CA ALA A 220 -5.52 12.34 3.70
C ALA A 220 -4.61 13.40 3.06
N SER A 221 -3.60 13.88 3.80
CA SER A 221 -2.68 14.91 3.29
C SER A 221 -1.65 14.35 2.30
N ASP A 222 -1.16 13.14 2.53
CA ASP A 222 -0.32 12.39 1.58
C ASP A 222 -1.05 12.19 0.25
N TYR A 223 -2.32 11.76 0.29
CA TYR A 223 -3.14 11.60 -0.91
C TYR A 223 -3.43 12.94 -1.61
N VAL A 224 -3.86 13.97 -0.88
CA VAL A 224 -4.23 15.27 -1.46
C VAL A 224 -3.03 15.95 -2.11
N VAL A 225 -1.87 15.96 -1.45
CA VAL A 225 -0.66 16.58 -2.00
C VAL A 225 0.02 15.67 -3.01
N GLY A 226 0.16 14.38 -2.68
CA GLY A 226 0.84 13.40 -3.53
C GLY A 226 0.15 13.14 -4.87
N SER A 227 -1.17 13.28 -4.96
CA SER A 227 -1.89 13.16 -6.23
C SER A 227 -1.64 14.32 -7.22
N GLY A 228 -1.23 15.49 -6.73
CA GLY A 228 -0.86 16.66 -7.55
C GLY A 228 0.65 16.86 -7.72
N ALA A 229 1.46 16.09 -7.02
CA ALA A 229 2.90 16.24 -6.95
C ALA A 229 3.65 15.75 -8.20
N THR A 230 4.77 16.40 -8.53
CA THR A 230 5.64 15.95 -9.63
C THR A 230 6.65 14.86 -9.20
N ASN A 231 6.86 14.73 -7.90
CA ASN A 231 7.76 13.77 -7.27
C ASN A 231 7.05 12.94 -6.19
N GLY A 232 7.63 11.81 -5.81
CA GLY A 232 7.03 10.89 -4.82
C GLY A 232 7.33 11.24 -3.36
N ILE A 233 7.94 12.41 -3.07
CA ILE A 233 8.32 12.80 -1.70
C ILE A 233 7.41 13.90 -1.16
N GLU A 234 6.78 14.70 -2.02
CA GLU A 234 5.89 15.80 -1.63
C GLU A 234 4.71 15.32 -0.79
N GLY A 235 4.10 14.18 -1.14
CA GLY A 235 3.01 13.56 -0.37
C GLY A 235 3.42 13.21 1.06
N PRO A 236 4.42 12.32 1.28
CA PRO A 236 4.82 11.90 2.62
C PRO A 236 5.32 13.05 3.49
N LEU A 237 6.00 14.04 2.89
CA LEU A 237 6.43 15.25 3.60
C LEU A 237 5.23 16.10 4.04
N ALA A 238 4.21 16.26 3.19
CA ALA A 238 2.97 16.92 3.59
C ALA A 238 2.29 16.16 4.73
N GLY A 239 2.20 14.83 4.63
CA GLY A 239 1.75 13.93 5.69
C GLY A 239 2.37 14.23 7.05
N GLY A 240 3.69 14.24 7.09
CA GLY A 240 4.45 14.53 8.32
C GLY A 240 4.22 15.94 8.86
N LEU A 241 4.14 16.96 7.99
CA LEU A 241 3.87 18.34 8.41
C LEU A 241 2.45 18.49 8.99
N PHE A 242 1.45 17.82 8.41
CA PHE A 242 0.08 17.85 8.92
C PHE A 242 -0.08 17.08 10.23
N ILE A 243 0.71 16.01 10.48
CA ILE A 243 0.83 15.42 11.83
C ILE A 243 1.34 16.48 12.82
N GLY A 244 2.36 17.27 12.46
CA GLY A 244 2.87 18.36 13.30
C GLY A 244 1.79 19.40 13.64
N ALA A 245 0.99 19.80 12.65
CA ALA A 245 -0.12 20.73 12.87
C ALA A 245 -1.22 20.14 13.77
N ALA A 246 -1.60 18.88 13.56
CA ALA A 246 -2.55 18.19 14.43
C ALA A 246 -2.02 18.05 15.87
N THR A 247 -0.71 17.80 16.01
CA THR A 247 -0.02 17.71 17.31
C THR A 247 -0.07 19.02 18.06
N LEU A 248 0.17 20.15 17.38
CA LEU A 248 0.08 21.47 18.00
C LEU A 248 -1.32 21.70 18.60
N LEU A 249 -2.38 21.36 17.86
CA LEU A 249 -3.76 21.48 18.34
C LEU A 249 -4.01 20.57 19.56
N LEU A 250 -3.59 19.30 19.49
CA LEU A 250 -3.78 18.36 20.60
C LEU A 250 -2.97 18.74 21.85
N ALA A 251 -1.78 19.31 21.67
CA ALA A 251 -0.93 19.80 22.74
C ALA A 251 -1.58 21.01 23.46
N GLU A 252 -2.13 21.95 22.70
CA GLU A 252 -2.85 23.12 23.24
C GLU A 252 -4.11 22.72 24.01
N LEU A 253 -4.81 21.69 23.52
CA LEU A 253 -6.01 21.14 24.17
C LEU A 253 -5.69 20.20 25.34
N GLU A 254 -4.40 19.96 25.64
CA GLU A 254 -3.93 19.03 26.68
C GLU A 254 -4.64 17.66 26.64
N VAL A 255 -4.85 17.11 25.43
CA VAL A 255 -5.63 15.88 25.26
C VAL A 255 -4.90 14.69 25.92
N PRO A 256 -5.52 14.01 26.90
CA PRO A 256 -4.94 12.81 27.50
C PRO A 256 -4.66 11.72 26.45
N PRO A 257 -3.60 10.89 26.62
CA PRO A 257 -2.80 10.71 27.83
C PRO A 257 -1.56 11.61 27.90
N PHE A 258 -1.20 12.27 26.80
CA PHE A 258 0.08 12.95 26.68
C PHE A 258 0.04 14.33 27.31
N ARG A 259 1.11 14.69 28.03
CA ARG A 259 1.30 16.04 28.57
C ARG A 259 2.66 16.59 28.19
N GLY A 260 2.71 17.86 27.79
CA GLY A 260 3.96 18.54 27.45
C GLY A 260 4.68 17.91 26.26
N ALA A 261 5.93 17.45 26.46
CA ALA A 261 6.81 17.01 25.39
C ALA A 261 6.49 15.60 24.84
N GLU A 262 5.74 14.77 25.57
CA GLU A 262 5.48 13.38 25.17
C GLU A 262 4.67 13.28 23.88
N ILE A 263 3.72 14.20 23.67
CA ILE A 263 2.91 14.24 22.45
C ILE A 263 3.77 14.54 21.22
N TRP A 264 4.81 15.37 21.37
CA TRP A 264 5.75 15.68 20.29
C TRP A 264 6.63 14.48 19.94
N ASN A 265 7.09 13.72 20.95
CA ASN A 265 7.81 12.47 20.71
C ASN A 265 6.92 11.47 19.97
N PHE A 266 5.66 11.35 20.39
CA PHE A 266 4.68 10.48 19.74
C PHE A 266 4.40 10.89 18.29
N ALA A 267 4.26 12.20 18.04
CA ALA A 267 4.08 12.76 16.72
C ALA A 267 5.27 12.52 15.78
N VAL A 268 6.50 12.70 16.28
CA VAL A 268 7.72 12.42 15.50
C VAL A 268 7.78 10.93 15.13
N LEU A 269 7.47 10.04 16.09
CA LEU A 269 7.41 8.61 15.81
C LEU A 269 6.35 8.29 14.75
N ALA A 270 5.15 8.87 14.84
CA ALA A 270 4.10 8.69 13.83
C ALA A 270 4.53 9.22 12.45
N ALA A 271 5.11 10.43 12.39
CA ALA A 271 5.57 11.05 11.15
C ALA A 271 6.67 10.25 10.43
N VAL A 272 7.48 9.48 11.17
CA VAL A 272 8.47 8.55 10.59
C VAL A 272 7.86 7.19 10.28
N ALA A 273 7.00 6.66 11.16
CA ALA A 273 6.41 5.34 11.01
C ALA A 273 5.45 5.25 9.83
N CYS A 274 4.67 6.30 9.55
CA CYS A 274 3.73 6.34 8.42
C CYS A 274 4.43 6.10 7.06
N PRO A 275 5.43 6.89 6.65
CA PRO A 275 6.14 6.65 5.39
C PRO A 275 6.92 5.33 5.40
N MET A 276 7.49 4.96 6.55
CA MET A 276 8.17 3.67 6.68
C MET A 276 7.21 2.49 6.45
N GLY A 277 5.97 2.58 6.93
CA GLY A 277 4.91 1.61 6.67
C GLY A 277 4.62 1.45 5.18
N GLN A 278 4.51 2.56 4.44
CA GLN A 278 4.30 2.54 2.98
C GLN A 278 5.48 1.89 2.23
N VAL A 279 6.72 2.14 2.68
CA VAL A 279 7.93 1.51 2.12
C VAL A 279 7.94 0.01 2.39
N ILE A 280 7.64 -0.41 3.63
CA ILE A 280 7.57 -1.83 4.01
C ILE A 280 6.46 -2.54 3.22
N ALA A 281 5.26 -1.94 3.13
CA ALA A 281 4.16 -2.47 2.33
C ALA A 281 4.55 -2.66 0.86
N SER A 282 5.27 -1.69 0.29
CA SER A 282 5.77 -1.79 -1.09
C SER A 282 6.89 -2.83 -1.24
N ALA A 283 7.74 -3.00 -0.22
CA ALA A 283 8.76 -4.06 -0.18
C ALA A 283 8.14 -5.46 -0.11
N MET A 284 7.00 -5.60 0.54
CA MET A 284 6.24 -6.86 0.64
C MET A 284 5.62 -7.27 -0.70
N LEU A 285 5.44 -6.38 -1.67
CA LEU A 285 4.89 -6.69 -2.98
C LEU A 285 6.00 -6.94 -4.02
N PRO A 286 5.75 -7.76 -5.06
CA PRO A 286 6.73 -8.03 -6.11
C PRO A 286 6.94 -6.85 -7.05
N ARG A 287 6.01 -5.89 -7.13
CA ARG A 287 6.15 -4.63 -7.88
C ARG A 287 5.27 -3.55 -7.24
N ALA A 288 5.58 -2.28 -7.48
CA ALA A 288 4.83 -1.17 -6.90
C ALA A 288 3.45 -0.97 -7.53
N ASP A 289 3.20 -1.49 -8.73
CA ASP A 289 1.96 -1.33 -9.48
C ASP A 289 0.92 -2.44 -9.21
N VAL A 290 1.26 -3.41 -8.35
CA VAL A 290 0.34 -4.51 -8.03
C VAL A 290 -0.86 -3.99 -7.23
N PRO A 291 -2.11 -4.32 -7.62
CA PRO A 291 -3.29 -3.93 -6.86
C PRO A 291 -3.35 -4.70 -5.52
N ALA A 292 -3.08 -4.00 -4.43
CA ALA A 292 -3.17 -4.53 -3.06
C ALA A 292 -3.86 -3.52 -2.12
N PRO A 293 -5.17 -3.29 -2.29
CA PRO A 293 -5.91 -2.22 -1.62
C PRO A 293 -6.16 -2.45 -0.12
N ALA A 294 -5.92 -3.65 0.42
CA ALA A 294 -6.01 -3.88 1.86
C ALA A 294 -4.65 -3.67 2.55
N LEU A 295 -3.55 -3.74 1.79
CA LEU A 295 -2.20 -3.51 2.28
C LEU A 295 -1.81 -2.01 2.25
N ARG A 296 -2.43 -1.23 1.36
CA ARG A 296 -2.14 0.18 1.09
C ARG A 296 -3.29 1.09 1.47
#